data_AF-A0AAV5ZBR9-F1
#
_entry.id   AF-A0AAV5ZBR9-F1
#
_cell.length_a   1.000
_cell.length_b   1.000
_cell.length_c   1.000
_cell.angle_alpha   90.00
_cell.angle_beta   90.00
_cell.angle_gamma   90.00
#
_symmetry.space_group_name_H-M   'P 1'
#
loop_
_entity.id
_entity.type
_entity.pdbx_description
1 polymer ?
#
loop_
_entity_poly.entity_id
_entity_poly.type
_entity_poly.pdbx_seq_one_letter_code
_entity_poly.pdbx_strand_id
1 'polypeptide(L)'
;MAARSWWVTALIALTAGCSAALTPLTSEQTTGLKEAQRIADRVTKAYGVAGVRVYATSGLSPGAGAAYSYRQDWIFIHPRLLTGNGFMYVISHELGHVTLGHRPVDLPTEKLRAVIADKERAANHRGVEILVRFLGLTEREALERYATYLIAANRSRNGRNVLIPFGHPLPCVQLRDLWASFGQTAPACELQATPDDSAAVTPDDRLR
;
A
#
# COMPACT_ATOMS: atom_id res chain seq x y z
N MET A 1 29.74 9.56 -59.08
CA MET A 1 28.36 9.59 -58.54
C MET A 1 28.25 8.52 -57.46
N ALA A 2 28.41 8.89 -56.19
CA ALA A 2 28.25 7.97 -55.06
C ALA A 2 27.53 8.73 -53.93
N ALA A 3 26.20 8.77 -54.00
CA ALA A 3 25.35 9.37 -52.99
C ALA A 3 24.24 8.38 -52.63
N ARG A 4 24.62 7.27 -51.98
CA ARG A 4 23.69 6.25 -51.50
C ARG A 4 24.28 5.53 -50.29
N SER A 5 24.38 6.20 -49.13
CA SER A 5 24.52 5.47 -47.86
C SER A 5 24.37 6.29 -46.57
N TRP A 6 23.65 7.41 -46.55
CA TRP A 6 23.48 8.19 -45.29
C TRP A 6 22.06 8.20 -44.72
N TRP A 7 21.08 7.65 -45.44
CA TRP A 7 19.68 7.67 -44.99
C TRP A 7 19.30 6.51 -44.07
N VAL A 8 20.05 5.40 -44.05
CA VAL A 8 19.71 4.23 -43.24
C VAL A 8 20.19 4.37 -41.79
N THR A 9 21.27 5.12 -41.54
CA THR A 9 21.81 5.31 -40.18
C THR A 9 21.02 6.31 -39.34
N ALA A 10 20.29 7.24 -39.96
CA ALA A 10 19.49 8.23 -39.24
C ALA A 10 18.18 7.67 -38.67
N LEU A 11 17.64 6.59 -39.25
CA LEU A 11 16.35 6.03 -38.81
C LEU A 11 16.46 5.13 -37.56
N ILE A 12 17.62 4.52 -37.32
CA ILE A 12 17.85 3.65 -36.15
C ILE A 12 18.08 4.47 -34.86
N ALA A 13 18.59 5.69 -34.97
CA ALA A 13 18.83 6.57 -33.82
C ALA A 13 17.54 7.20 -33.25
N LEU A 14 16.47 7.30 -34.05
CA LEU A 14 15.19 7.91 -33.65
C LEU A 14 14.26 6.96 -32.89
N THR A 15 14.45 5.64 -32.96
CA THR A 15 13.66 4.67 -32.18
C THR A 15 14.23 4.37 -30.80
N ALA A 16 15.47 4.79 -30.52
CA ALA A 16 16.12 4.60 -29.21
C ALA A 16 15.81 5.73 -28.21
N GLY A 17 15.17 6.82 -28.65
CA GLY A 17 15.01 8.06 -27.88
C GLY A 17 13.77 8.18 -26.98
N CYS A 18 12.89 7.18 -26.89
CA CYS A 18 11.69 7.21 -26.04
C CYS A 18 11.78 6.31 -24.79
N SER A 19 12.98 5.86 -24.41
CA SER A 19 13.19 5.02 -23.23
C SER A 19 13.66 5.83 -22.02
N ALA A 20 13.09 7.02 -21.81
CA ALA A 20 13.31 7.77 -20.60
C ALA A 20 12.64 7.06 -19.40
N ALA A 21 13.40 6.14 -18.80
CA ALA A 21 13.33 5.71 -17.40
C ALA A 21 11.96 5.27 -16.85
N LEU A 22 11.19 4.49 -17.61
CA LEU A 22 10.27 3.54 -16.97
C LEU A 22 11.10 2.29 -16.66
N THR A 23 11.43 2.06 -15.39
CA THR A 23 12.02 0.79 -14.97
C THR A 23 11.09 -0.33 -15.44
N PRO A 24 11.52 -1.18 -16.39
CA PRO A 24 10.64 -2.19 -16.95
C PRO A 24 10.24 -3.16 -15.83
N LEU A 25 8.95 -3.49 -15.77
CA LEU A 25 8.45 -4.50 -14.85
C LEU A 25 9.00 -5.87 -15.23
N THR A 26 9.27 -6.71 -14.24
CA THR A 26 9.52 -8.12 -14.50
C THR A 26 8.26 -8.79 -15.08
N SER A 27 8.41 -9.98 -15.67
CA SER A 27 7.27 -10.77 -16.16
C SER A 27 6.26 -11.07 -15.02
N GLU A 28 6.78 -11.38 -13.83
CA GLU A 28 5.97 -11.62 -12.64
C GLU A 28 5.22 -10.36 -12.20
N GLN A 29 5.88 -9.21 -12.14
CA GLN A 29 5.25 -7.93 -11.82
C GLN A 29 4.20 -7.52 -12.86
N THR A 30 4.43 -7.81 -14.14
CA THR A 30 3.47 -7.57 -15.21
C THR A 30 2.22 -8.42 -15.03
N THR A 31 2.39 -9.68 -14.62
CA THR A 31 1.29 -10.58 -14.29
C THR A 31 0.51 -10.06 -13.07
N GLY A 32 1.21 -9.64 -12.03
CA GLY A 32 0.62 -8.99 -10.85
C GLY A 32 -0.16 -7.73 -11.18
N LEU A 33 0.34 -6.87 -12.07
CA LEU A 33 -0.37 -5.67 -12.51
C LEU A 33 -1.66 -6.00 -13.26
N LYS A 34 -1.62 -6.97 -14.18
CA LYS A 34 -2.81 -7.46 -14.87
C LYS A 34 -3.82 -8.02 -13.88
N GLU A 35 -3.35 -8.76 -12.88
CA GLU A 35 -4.22 -9.31 -11.84
C GLU A 35 -4.85 -8.22 -10.99
N ALA A 36 -4.08 -7.21 -10.57
CA ALA A 36 -4.60 -6.08 -9.83
C ALA A 36 -5.73 -5.37 -10.60
N GLN A 37 -5.56 -5.16 -11.91
CA GLN A 37 -6.60 -4.58 -12.75
C GLN A 37 -7.85 -5.47 -12.81
N ARG A 38 -7.70 -6.80 -12.98
CA ARG A 38 -8.84 -7.73 -12.99
C ARG A 38 -9.62 -7.71 -11.68
N ILE A 39 -8.91 -7.70 -10.54
CA ILE A 39 -9.53 -7.59 -9.22
C ILE A 39 -10.29 -6.25 -9.12
N ALA A 40 -9.64 -5.15 -9.49
CA ALA A 40 -10.24 -3.82 -9.44
C ALA A 40 -11.52 -3.72 -10.30
N ASP A 41 -11.48 -4.23 -11.53
CA ASP A 41 -12.65 -4.25 -12.44
C ASP A 41 -13.81 -5.04 -11.84
N ARG A 42 -13.51 -6.23 -11.27
CA ARG A 42 -14.53 -7.08 -10.65
C ARG A 42 -15.16 -6.42 -9.43
N VAL A 43 -14.33 -5.85 -8.55
CA VAL A 43 -14.77 -5.23 -7.29
C VAL A 43 -15.57 -3.96 -7.57
N THR A 44 -15.04 -3.04 -8.37
CA THR A 44 -15.73 -1.77 -8.68
C THR A 44 -17.09 -2.01 -9.35
N LYS A 45 -17.15 -2.93 -10.32
CA LYS A 45 -18.41 -3.35 -10.94
C LYS A 45 -19.41 -3.90 -9.93
N ALA A 46 -18.98 -4.76 -9.01
CA ALA A 46 -19.87 -5.40 -8.04
C ALA A 46 -20.37 -4.44 -6.94
N TYR A 47 -19.59 -3.43 -6.57
CA TYR A 47 -20.01 -2.38 -5.65
C TYR A 47 -20.77 -1.24 -6.33
N GLY A 48 -20.88 -1.24 -7.66
CA GLY A 48 -21.59 -0.19 -8.41
C GLY A 48 -20.90 1.18 -8.37
N VAL A 49 -19.59 1.21 -8.15
CA VAL A 49 -18.77 2.43 -8.17
C VAL A 49 -18.08 2.62 -9.52
N ALA A 50 -17.53 3.82 -9.77
CA ALA A 50 -16.74 4.08 -10.96
C ALA A 50 -15.56 3.08 -11.07
N GLY A 51 -15.32 2.58 -12.28
CA GLY A 51 -14.18 1.70 -12.54
C GLY A 51 -12.86 2.47 -12.40
N VAL A 52 -11.84 1.78 -11.89
CA VAL A 52 -10.52 2.37 -11.66
C VAL A 52 -9.46 1.76 -12.59
N ARG A 53 -8.38 2.50 -12.85
CA ARG A 53 -7.19 1.98 -13.53
C ARG A 53 -6.06 1.73 -12.55
N VAL A 54 -5.36 0.62 -12.71
CA VAL A 54 -4.21 0.26 -11.87
C VAL A 54 -2.91 0.49 -12.64
N TYR A 55 -1.97 1.21 -12.02
CA TYR A 55 -0.67 1.51 -12.58
C TYR A 55 0.45 1.10 -11.62
N ALA A 56 1.57 0.67 -12.20
CA ALA A 56 2.80 0.47 -11.46
C ALA A 56 3.63 1.76 -11.46
N THR A 57 4.10 2.21 -10.29
CA THR A 57 4.98 3.39 -10.20
C THR A 57 5.91 3.30 -8.99
N SER A 58 7.16 3.73 -9.17
CA SER A 58 8.11 3.96 -8.07
C SER A 58 8.01 5.37 -7.48
N GLY A 59 7.24 6.27 -8.10
CA GLY A 59 7.10 7.68 -7.71
C GLY A 59 6.12 7.93 -6.56
N LEU A 60 5.88 6.95 -5.68
CA LEU A 60 5.06 7.12 -4.49
C LEU A 60 5.84 7.83 -3.38
N SER A 61 5.13 8.49 -2.46
CA SER A 61 5.75 9.08 -1.27
C SER A 61 6.56 8.04 -0.48
N PRO A 62 7.70 8.43 0.12
CA PRO A 62 8.51 7.51 0.91
C PRO A 62 7.69 6.74 1.95
N GLY A 63 7.77 5.41 1.90
CA GLY A 63 7.05 4.51 2.81
C GLY A 63 5.66 4.08 2.36
N ALA A 64 5.09 4.69 1.32
CA ALA A 64 3.84 4.25 0.71
C ALA A 64 4.07 3.03 -0.20
N GLY A 65 3.20 2.02 -0.06
CA GLY A 65 3.21 0.82 -0.90
C GLY A 65 2.28 0.94 -2.11
N ALA A 66 1.18 1.65 -1.92
CA ALA A 66 0.19 1.97 -2.94
C ALA A 66 -0.51 3.30 -2.58
N ALA A 67 -1.30 3.84 -3.50
CA ALA A 67 -2.16 4.99 -3.26
C ALA A 67 -3.32 5.04 -4.26
N TYR A 68 -4.52 5.32 -3.77
CA TYR A 68 -5.67 5.69 -4.59
C TYR A 68 -5.71 7.21 -4.87
N SER A 69 -5.71 7.58 -6.15
CA SER A 69 -5.93 8.93 -6.63
C SER A 69 -7.38 9.14 -7.09
N TYR A 70 -8.20 9.69 -6.19
CA TYR A 70 -9.63 9.95 -6.39
C TYR A 70 -9.99 10.88 -7.56
N ARG A 71 -9.05 11.71 -8.05
CA ARG A 71 -9.33 12.66 -9.14
C ARG A 71 -9.32 12.01 -10.52
N GLN A 72 -8.57 10.92 -10.68
CA GLN A 72 -8.43 10.21 -11.95
C GLN A 72 -8.97 8.79 -11.88
N ASP A 73 -9.48 8.37 -10.72
CA ASP A 73 -9.88 6.99 -10.45
C ASP A 73 -8.73 6.00 -10.73
N TRP A 74 -7.54 6.33 -10.22
CA TRP A 74 -6.33 5.55 -10.41
C TRP A 74 -5.86 4.93 -9.11
N ILE A 75 -5.43 3.68 -9.15
CA ILE A 75 -4.65 3.04 -8.09
C ILE A 75 -3.21 2.92 -8.57
N PHE A 76 -2.29 3.45 -7.79
CA PHE A 76 -0.86 3.31 -8.01
C PHE A 76 -0.29 2.27 -7.05
N ILE A 77 0.49 1.32 -7.55
CA ILE A 77 1.15 0.28 -6.74
C ILE A 77 2.64 0.31 -7.00
N HIS A 78 3.44 0.25 -5.94
CA HIS A 78 4.89 0.10 -6.06
C HIS A 78 5.22 -1.26 -6.70
N PRO A 79 6.08 -1.34 -7.75
CA PRO A 79 6.35 -2.59 -8.46
C PRO A 79 6.70 -3.80 -7.59
N ARG A 80 7.51 -3.61 -6.53
CA ARG A 80 7.85 -4.64 -5.53
C ARG A 80 6.65 -5.30 -4.81
N LEU A 81 5.48 -4.67 -4.85
CA LEU A 81 4.25 -5.15 -4.21
C LEU A 81 3.25 -5.72 -5.22
N LEU A 82 3.60 -5.75 -6.51
CA LEU A 82 2.84 -6.50 -7.52
C LEU A 82 3.07 -8.01 -7.40
N THR A 83 3.99 -8.44 -6.54
CA THR A 83 4.31 -9.84 -6.28
C THR A 83 4.40 -10.10 -4.78
N GLY A 84 4.37 -11.38 -4.39
CA GLY A 84 4.56 -11.81 -3.01
C GLY A 84 3.43 -11.42 -2.04
N ASN A 85 3.74 -11.47 -0.74
CA ASN A 85 2.73 -11.43 0.33
C ASN A 85 2.02 -10.08 0.48
N GLY A 86 2.63 -8.98 0.04
CA GLY A 86 2.04 -7.65 0.16
C GLY A 86 0.97 -7.34 -0.89
N PHE A 87 0.93 -8.10 -1.99
CA PHE A 87 0.05 -7.84 -3.13
C PHE A 87 -1.42 -7.75 -2.74
N MET A 88 -1.93 -8.78 -2.06
CA MET A 88 -3.34 -8.84 -1.70
C MET A 88 -3.74 -7.76 -0.70
N TYR A 89 -2.85 -7.44 0.26
CA TYR A 89 -3.09 -6.34 1.19
C TYR A 89 -3.25 -5.02 0.44
N VAL A 90 -2.29 -4.64 -0.42
CA VAL A 90 -2.33 -3.30 -1.03
C VAL A 90 -3.51 -3.15 -1.99
N ILE A 91 -3.78 -4.11 -2.87
CA ILE A 91 -4.87 -3.95 -3.82
C ILE A 91 -6.24 -3.91 -3.12
N SER A 92 -6.45 -4.74 -2.10
CA SER A 92 -7.73 -4.75 -1.37
C SER A 92 -7.91 -3.53 -0.48
N HIS A 93 -6.83 -3.03 0.15
CA HIS A 93 -6.85 -1.79 0.92
C HIS A 93 -7.20 -0.57 0.06
N GLU A 94 -6.53 -0.40 -1.09
CA GLU A 94 -6.83 0.71 -2.00
C GLU A 94 -8.26 0.62 -2.57
N LEU A 95 -8.73 -0.59 -2.90
CA LEU A 95 -10.13 -0.80 -3.28
C LEU A 95 -11.10 -0.54 -2.12
N GLY A 96 -10.66 -0.66 -0.87
CA GLY A 96 -11.36 -0.17 0.31
C GLY A 96 -11.65 1.32 0.20
N HIS A 97 -10.63 2.13 -0.09
CA HIS A 97 -10.81 3.56 -0.33
C HIS A 97 -11.76 3.86 -1.49
N VAL A 98 -11.61 3.15 -2.62
CA VAL A 98 -12.46 3.31 -3.81
C VAL A 98 -13.93 3.03 -3.48
N THR A 99 -14.21 1.87 -2.89
CA THR A 99 -15.60 1.42 -2.67
C THR A 99 -16.31 2.16 -1.54
N LEU A 100 -15.56 2.80 -0.64
CA LEU A 100 -16.10 3.69 0.39
C LEU A 100 -16.17 5.15 -0.07
N GLY A 101 -15.73 5.46 -1.30
CA GLY A 101 -15.74 6.81 -1.83
C GLY A 101 -14.86 7.78 -1.03
N HIS A 102 -13.75 7.29 -0.46
CA HIS A 102 -12.85 8.11 0.34
C HIS A 102 -12.22 9.21 -0.53
N ARG A 103 -12.52 10.47 -0.19
CA ARG A 103 -11.96 11.67 -0.81
C ARG A 103 -11.22 12.50 0.23
N PRO A 104 -10.26 13.36 -0.14
CA PRO A 104 -9.70 14.33 0.78
C PRO A 104 -10.80 15.19 1.39
N VAL A 105 -10.58 15.60 2.63
CA VAL A 105 -11.46 16.51 3.35
C VAL A 105 -10.65 17.75 3.70
N ASP A 106 -11.28 18.91 3.56
CA ASP A 106 -10.69 20.17 3.99
C ASP A 106 -11.04 20.40 5.46
N LEU A 107 -10.07 20.15 6.33
CA LEU A 107 -10.21 20.26 7.78
C LEU A 107 -8.92 20.81 8.38
N PRO A 108 -9.02 21.51 9.53
CA PRO A 108 -7.87 21.83 10.35
C PRO A 108 -7.01 20.59 10.66
N THR A 109 -5.69 20.75 10.68
CA THR A 109 -4.70 19.67 10.83
C THR A 109 -4.99 18.74 12.00
N GLU A 110 -5.44 19.28 13.13
CA GLU A 110 -5.73 18.51 14.34
C GLU A 110 -6.91 17.55 14.17
N LYS A 111 -7.93 17.94 13.40
CA LYS A 111 -9.08 17.09 13.07
C LYS A 111 -8.78 16.17 11.89
N LEU A 112 -7.99 16.67 10.93
CA LEU A 112 -7.64 15.94 9.71
C LEU A 112 -6.94 14.61 10.02
N ARG A 113 -6.05 14.58 11.02
CA ARG A 113 -5.36 13.35 11.45
C ARG A 113 -6.33 12.25 11.87
N ALA A 114 -7.34 12.57 12.68
CA ALA A 114 -8.33 11.60 13.14
C ALA A 114 -9.19 11.08 11.99
N VAL A 115 -9.61 11.97 11.09
CA VAL A 115 -10.42 11.58 9.92
C VAL A 115 -9.64 10.71 8.94
N ILE A 116 -8.34 10.97 8.74
CA ILE A 116 -7.49 10.07 7.95
C ILE A 116 -7.42 8.72 8.64
N ALA A 117 -7.13 8.66 9.94
CA ALA A 117 -7.06 7.40 10.68
C ALA A 117 -8.35 6.57 10.60
N ASP A 118 -9.53 7.21 10.66
CA ASP A 118 -10.83 6.55 10.48
C ASP A 118 -10.98 5.97 9.07
N LYS A 119 -10.58 6.72 8.04
CA LYS A 119 -10.60 6.24 6.65
C LYS A 119 -9.67 5.05 6.44
N GLU A 120 -8.47 5.08 7.00
CA GLU A 120 -7.53 3.96 6.93
C GLU A 120 -8.08 2.71 7.62
N ARG A 121 -8.70 2.85 8.80
CA ARG A 121 -9.38 1.75 9.49
C ARG A 121 -10.51 1.16 8.65
N ALA A 122 -11.37 2.02 8.10
CA ALA A 122 -12.49 1.58 7.27
C ALA A 122 -12.01 0.92 5.98
N ALA A 123 -10.95 1.42 5.35
CA ALA A 123 -10.34 0.82 4.17
C ALA A 123 -9.73 -0.56 4.47
N ASN A 124 -9.07 -0.73 5.62
CA ASN A 124 -8.59 -2.04 6.07
C ASN A 124 -9.74 -3.05 6.27
N HIS A 125 -10.80 -2.65 6.96
CA HIS A 125 -11.97 -3.49 7.17
C HIS A 125 -12.62 -3.90 5.85
N ARG A 126 -12.91 -2.92 4.98
CA ARG A 126 -13.48 -3.18 3.64
C ARG A 126 -12.57 -4.03 2.77
N GLY A 127 -11.25 -3.89 2.89
CA GLY A 127 -10.31 -4.72 2.17
C GLY A 127 -10.40 -6.20 2.56
N VAL A 128 -10.57 -6.52 3.85
CA VAL A 128 -10.87 -7.88 4.31
C VAL A 128 -12.19 -8.39 3.71
N GLU A 129 -13.27 -7.59 3.74
CA GLU A 129 -14.54 -7.97 3.10
C GLU A 129 -14.38 -8.24 1.59
N ILE A 130 -13.54 -7.47 0.91
CA ILE A 130 -13.23 -7.66 -0.51
C ILE A 130 -12.52 -9.00 -0.74
N LEU A 131 -11.50 -9.31 0.06
CA LEU A 131 -10.77 -10.57 -0.04
C LEU A 131 -11.71 -11.78 0.18
N VAL A 132 -12.60 -11.70 1.17
CA VAL A 132 -13.57 -12.75 1.44
C VAL A 132 -14.55 -12.90 0.28
N ARG A 133 -15.22 -11.81 -0.11
CA ARG A 133 -16.32 -11.85 -1.07
C ARG A 133 -15.88 -12.15 -2.51
N PHE A 134 -14.72 -11.65 -2.92
CA PHE A 134 -14.31 -11.70 -4.33
C PHE A 134 -13.16 -12.66 -4.59
N LEU A 135 -12.31 -12.93 -3.60
CA LEU A 135 -11.16 -13.81 -3.76
C LEU A 135 -11.36 -15.17 -3.07
N GLY A 136 -12.49 -15.38 -2.39
CA GLY A 136 -12.87 -16.68 -1.83
C GLY A 136 -12.07 -17.07 -0.60
N LEU A 137 -11.38 -16.11 0.02
CA LEU A 137 -10.70 -16.34 1.30
C LEU A 137 -11.73 -16.45 2.41
N THR A 138 -11.41 -17.23 3.43
CA THR A 138 -12.10 -17.10 4.73
C THR A 138 -11.72 -15.78 5.39
N GLU A 139 -12.56 -15.30 6.33
CA GLU A 139 -12.24 -14.10 7.12
C GLU A 139 -10.89 -14.24 7.84
N ARG A 140 -10.62 -15.43 8.41
CA ARG A 140 -9.34 -15.76 9.05
C ARG A 140 -8.16 -15.58 8.10
N GLU A 141 -8.23 -16.19 6.91
CA GLU A 141 -7.14 -16.09 5.93
C GLU A 141 -6.93 -14.65 5.47
N ALA A 142 -8.01 -13.88 5.25
CA ALA A 142 -7.92 -12.47 4.87
C ALA A 142 -7.25 -11.63 5.98
N LEU A 143 -7.64 -11.82 7.24
CA LEU A 143 -7.02 -11.18 8.39
C LEU A 143 -5.53 -11.55 8.55
N GLU A 144 -5.16 -12.79 8.27
CA GLU A 144 -3.76 -13.25 8.31
C GLU A 144 -2.91 -12.64 7.19
N ARG A 145 -3.47 -12.41 6.00
CA ARG A 145 -2.77 -11.65 4.94
C ARG A 145 -2.48 -10.23 5.38
N TYR A 146 -3.46 -9.57 6.01
CA TYR A 146 -3.27 -8.24 6.59
C TYR A 146 -2.24 -8.24 7.72
N ALA A 147 -2.30 -9.21 8.62
CA ALA A 147 -1.32 -9.37 9.71
C ALA A 147 0.11 -9.54 9.17
N THR A 148 0.29 -10.39 8.17
CA THR A 148 1.59 -10.63 7.53
C THR A 148 2.21 -9.34 7.02
N TYR A 149 1.43 -8.52 6.31
CA TYR A 149 1.91 -7.24 5.78
C TYR A 149 2.20 -6.22 6.89
N LEU A 150 1.26 -6.02 7.83
CA LEU A 150 1.40 -5.01 8.87
C LEU A 150 2.54 -5.32 9.85
N ILE A 151 2.77 -6.59 10.20
CA ILE A 151 3.90 -7.02 11.02
C ILE A 151 5.22 -6.78 10.28
N ALA A 152 5.30 -7.14 8.99
CA ALA A 152 6.49 -6.89 8.18
C ALA A 152 6.78 -5.38 8.04
N ALA A 153 5.73 -4.57 7.84
CA ALA A 153 5.81 -3.12 7.77
C ALA A 153 6.24 -2.48 9.12
N ASN A 154 5.84 -3.07 10.25
CA ASN A 154 6.29 -2.65 11.58
C ASN A 154 7.78 -2.96 11.78
N ARG A 155 8.19 -4.19 11.44
CA ARG A 155 9.58 -4.65 11.55
C ARG A 155 10.52 -3.80 10.69
N SER A 156 10.15 -3.50 9.45
CA SER A 156 10.98 -2.66 8.57
C SER A 156 11.15 -1.22 9.07
N ARG A 157 10.31 -0.78 10.01
CA ARG A 157 10.35 0.55 10.64
C ARG A 157 10.95 0.52 12.05
N ASN A 158 11.35 -0.65 12.54
CA ASN A 158 11.74 -0.88 13.93
C ASN A 158 10.71 -0.34 14.93
N GLY A 159 9.41 -0.49 14.64
CA GLY A 159 8.34 0.02 15.51
C GLY A 159 8.21 1.56 15.59
N ARG A 160 9.01 2.32 14.83
CA ARG A 160 9.03 3.78 14.90
C ARG A 160 8.08 4.44 13.89
N ASN A 161 7.67 5.67 14.21
CA ASN A 161 6.91 6.54 13.31
C ASN A 161 7.81 7.18 12.22
N VAL A 162 8.45 6.34 11.40
CA VAL A 162 9.28 6.76 10.26
C VAL A 162 8.62 6.36 8.95
N LEU A 163 8.58 7.28 7.98
CA LEU A 163 8.01 7.04 6.65
C LEU A 163 6.58 6.50 6.72
N ILE A 164 5.79 7.02 7.66
CA ILE A 164 4.35 6.79 7.75
C ILE A 164 3.68 8.00 7.13
N PRO A 165 2.80 7.81 6.12
CA PRO A 165 2.09 8.92 5.52
C PRO A 165 1.28 9.69 6.58
N PHE A 166 1.14 11.00 6.38
CA PHE A 166 0.51 11.87 7.36
C PHE A 166 -0.88 11.35 7.75
N GLY A 167 -1.11 11.18 9.06
CA GLY A 167 -2.38 10.75 9.61
C GLY A 167 -2.64 9.25 9.62
N HIS A 168 -1.79 8.44 8.96
CA HIS A 168 -1.94 6.98 9.01
C HIS A 168 -1.52 6.45 10.40
N PRO A 169 -2.31 5.55 11.01
CA PRO A 169 -1.90 4.89 12.25
C PRO A 169 -0.66 4.02 12.05
N LEU A 170 0.07 3.76 13.14
CA LEU A 170 1.20 2.80 13.14
C LEU A 170 0.72 1.39 12.71
N PRO A 171 1.55 0.58 12.04
CA PRO A 171 1.11 -0.73 11.54
C PRO A 171 0.52 -1.66 12.62
N CYS A 172 1.10 -1.70 13.83
CA CYS A 172 0.53 -2.51 14.92
C CYS A 172 -0.77 -1.96 15.50
N VAL A 173 -0.97 -0.64 15.46
CA VAL A 173 -2.26 -0.03 15.82
C VAL A 173 -3.31 -0.43 14.78
N GLN A 174 -2.99 -0.31 13.48
CA GLN A 174 -3.88 -0.74 12.41
C GLN A 174 -4.25 -2.23 12.53
N LEU A 175 -3.28 -3.08 12.86
CA LEU A 175 -3.51 -4.52 13.01
C LEU A 175 -4.48 -4.83 14.14
N ARG A 176 -4.27 -4.22 15.32
CA ARG A 176 -5.14 -4.40 16.47
C ARG A 176 -6.55 -3.89 16.20
N ASP A 177 -6.66 -2.68 15.65
CA ASP A 177 -7.95 -2.07 15.33
C ASP A 177 -8.71 -2.91 14.28
N LEU A 178 -8.00 -3.43 13.27
CA LEU A 178 -8.58 -4.30 12.25
C LEU A 178 -9.15 -5.58 12.86
N TRP A 179 -8.34 -6.33 13.62
CA TRP A 179 -8.82 -7.59 14.22
C TRP A 179 -9.96 -7.38 15.21
N ALA A 180 -9.90 -6.31 16.01
CA ALA A 180 -10.98 -5.94 16.90
C ALA A 180 -12.28 -5.64 16.14
N SER A 181 -12.20 -5.05 14.94
CA SER A 181 -13.40 -4.79 14.10
C SER A 181 -14.10 -6.05 13.59
N PHE A 182 -13.43 -7.21 13.64
CA PHE A 182 -14.00 -8.53 13.35
C PHE A 182 -14.26 -9.36 14.62
N GLY A 183 -14.18 -8.75 15.81
CA GLY A 183 -14.40 -9.44 17.09
C GLY A 183 -13.28 -10.41 17.46
N GLN A 184 -12.06 -10.20 16.95
CA GLN A 184 -10.92 -11.11 17.14
C GLN A 184 -9.76 -10.41 17.86
N THR A 185 -8.89 -11.22 18.47
CA THR A 185 -7.64 -10.73 19.09
C THR A 185 -6.49 -10.81 18.10
N ALA A 186 -5.83 -9.68 17.84
CA ALA A 186 -4.70 -9.61 16.92
C ALA A 186 -3.51 -10.49 17.36
N PRO A 187 -2.73 -11.03 16.40
CA PRO A 187 -1.45 -11.64 16.71
C PRO A 187 -0.43 -10.59 17.19
N ALA A 188 0.64 -11.07 17.84
CA ALA A 188 1.73 -10.21 18.30
C ALA A 188 2.38 -9.45 17.13
N CYS A 189 2.63 -8.15 17.32
CA CYS A 189 3.14 -7.25 16.28
C CYS A 189 4.28 -6.36 16.75
N GLU A 190 4.25 -5.98 18.03
CA GLU A 190 5.34 -5.24 18.67
C GLU A 190 6.62 -6.08 18.61
N LEU A 191 7.75 -5.39 18.43
CA LEU A 191 9.03 -6.03 18.68
C LEU A 191 9.02 -6.39 20.18
N GLN A 192 9.23 -7.66 20.51
CA GLN A 192 9.47 -8.02 21.90
C GLN A 192 10.63 -7.14 22.37
N ALA A 193 10.39 -6.33 23.41
CA ALA A 193 11.48 -5.63 24.07
C ALA A 193 12.49 -6.71 24.47
N THR A 194 13.70 -6.64 23.92
CA THR A 194 14.78 -7.47 24.45
C THR A 194 14.95 -7.09 25.92
N PRO A 195 15.08 -8.04 26.85
CA PRO A 195 15.19 -7.76 28.29
C PRO A 195 16.26 -6.72 28.66
N ASP A 196 17.24 -6.47 27.79
CA ASP A 196 18.33 -5.51 28.00
C ASP A 196 17.94 -4.02 27.98
N ASP A 197 16.79 -3.63 27.43
CA ASP A 197 16.42 -2.20 27.34
C ASP A 197 15.77 -1.63 28.63
N SER A 198 15.64 -2.45 29.67
CA SER A 198 15.10 -2.02 30.98
C SER A 198 16.17 -1.65 32.02
N ALA A 199 17.45 -1.71 31.64
CA ALA A 199 18.58 -1.40 32.52
C ALA A 199 19.31 -0.10 32.15
N ALA A 200 18.61 1.02 32.00
CA ALA A 200 19.28 2.32 31.85
C ALA A 200 18.43 3.53 32.26
N VAL A 201 17.76 3.50 33.41
CA VAL A 201 17.42 4.73 34.17
C VAL A 201 17.44 4.41 35.66
N THR A 202 18.60 4.52 36.30
CA THR A 202 18.65 4.78 37.75
C THR A 202 18.48 6.29 37.96
N PRO A 203 17.46 6.74 38.70
CA PRO A 203 17.36 8.12 39.14
C PRO A 203 18.15 8.26 40.44
N ASP A 204 19.40 8.69 40.37
CA ASP A 204 20.05 9.30 41.52
C ASP A 204 21.13 10.30 41.07
N ASP A 205 21.35 11.33 41.88
CA ASP A 205 22.32 12.42 41.75
C ASP A 205 22.00 13.56 40.77
N ARG A 206 20.97 14.33 41.13
CA ARG A 206 21.09 15.81 41.16
C ARG A 206 20.35 16.39 42.37
N LEU A 207 20.94 16.24 43.55
CA LEU A 207 20.82 17.19 44.66
C LEU A 207 21.98 16.95 45.64
N ARG A 208 23.14 17.56 45.36
CA ARG A 208 24.12 18.09 46.33
C ARG A 208 25.20 18.87 45.60
#